data_AF-A0AB34J2N1-F1
#
_entry.id   AF-A0AB34J2N1-F1
#
_cell.length_a   1.000
_cell.length_b   1.000
_cell.length_c   1.000
_cell.angle_alpha   90.00
_cell.angle_beta   90.00
_cell.angle_gamma   90.00
#
_symmetry.space_group_name_H-M   'P 1'
#
loop_
_entity.id
_entity.type
_entity.pdbx_description
1 polymer ?
#
loop_
_entity_poly.entity_id
_entity_poly.type
_entity_poly.pdbx_seq_one_letter_code
_entity_poly.pdbx_strand_id
1 'polypeptide(L)'
;MYSMRSQETVDTLQEIESALLDIKRKTQQAEALMNDPPSEGLPPQLRNNLAQLHGDANRLLATRIDAILTGELCSGKEDARAKRKELIALTETLIDQIETQVKRFDQLKP
;
A
#
# COMPACT_ATOMS: atom_id res chain seq x y z
N MET A 1 8.84 -26.15 -11.34
CA MET A 1 7.87 -25.53 -12.28
C MET A 1 6.55 -25.37 -11.55
N TYR A 2 6.00 -24.16 -11.57
CA TYR A 2 4.64 -23.88 -11.07
C TYR A 2 3.60 -24.26 -12.13
N SER A 3 2.39 -24.59 -11.70
CA SER A 3 1.25 -24.70 -12.63
C SER A 3 0.89 -23.31 -13.18
N MET A 4 0.19 -23.24 -14.31
CA MET A 4 -0.24 -21.96 -14.94
C MET A 4 -0.98 -21.05 -13.93
N ARG A 5 -1.92 -21.61 -13.16
CA ARG A 5 -2.64 -20.88 -12.09
C ARG A 5 -1.74 -20.40 -10.95
N SER A 6 -0.72 -21.19 -10.61
CA SER A 6 0.25 -20.81 -9.58
C SER A 6 1.18 -19.71 -10.06
N GLN A 7 1.50 -19.68 -11.36
CA GLN A 7 2.25 -18.57 -11.95
C GLN A 7 1.43 -17.29 -11.95
N GLU A 8 0.17 -17.33 -12.42
CA GLU A 8 -0.74 -16.17 -12.42
C GLU A 8 -0.93 -15.57 -11.02
N THR A 9 -1.03 -16.41 -9.99
CA THR A 9 -1.16 -15.95 -8.59
C THR A 9 0.11 -15.25 -8.12
N VAL A 10 1.28 -15.79 -8.47
CA VAL A 10 2.58 -15.19 -8.11
C VAL A 10 2.75 -13.85 -8.82
N ASP A 11 2.44 -13.77 -10.11
CA ASP A 11 2.53 -12.54 -10.90
C ASP A 11 1.59 -11.47 -10.31
N THR A 12 0.36 -11.86 -9.94
CA THR A 12 -0.61 -10.98 -9.27
C THR A 12 -0.06 -10.44 -7.94
N LEU A 13 0.60 -11.29 -7.13
CA LEU A 13 1.20 -10.88 -5.86
C LEU A 13 2.38 -9.90 -6.08
N GLN A 14 3.18 -10.09 -7.13
CA GLN A 14 4.29 -9.20 -7.49
C GLN A 14 3.81 -7.82 -7.99
N GLU A 15 2.74 -7.78 -8.77
CA GLU A 15 2.11 -6.53 -9.19
C GLU A 15 1.60 -5.72 -7.99
N ILE A 16 0.91 -6.41 -7.06
CA ILE A 16 0.39 -5.79 -5.84
C ILE A 16 1.55 -5.26 -5.00
N GLU A 17 2.62 -6.04 -4.82
CA GLU A 17 3.81 -5.61 -4.10
C GLU A 17 4.40 -4.33 -4.71
N SER A 18 4.54 -4.29 -6.04
CA SER A 18 5.07 -3.13 -6.75
C SER A 18 4.18 -1.89 -6.52
N ALA A 19 2.85 -2.05 -6.57
CA ALA A 19 1.92 -0.97 -6.28
C ALA A 19 2.04 -0.47 -4.81
N LEU A 20 2.18 -1.38 -3.84
CA LEU A 20 2.38 -1.02 -2.43
C LEU A 20 3.71 -0.31 -2.20
N LEU A 21 4.78 -0.71 -2.89
CA LEU A 21 6.08 -0.04 -2.81
C LEU A 21 6.01 1.39 -3.34
N ASP A 22 5.24 1.64 -4.39
CA ASP A 22 5.00 2.98 -4.91
C ASP A 22 4.16 3.83 -3.95
N ILE A 23 3.11 3.26 -3.34
CA ILE A 23 2.33 3.94 -2.28
C ILE A 23 3.25 4.30 -1.12
N LYS A 24 4.04 3.33 -0.63
CA LYS A 24 5.02 3.53 0.45
C LYS A 24 5.99 4.65 0.14
N ARG A 25 6.56 4.68 -1.07
CA ARG A 25 7.48 5.74 -1.50
C ARG A 25 6.82 7.12 -1.43
N LYS A 26 5.58 7.24 -1.92
CA LYS A 26 4.83 8.50 -1.89
C LYS A 26 4.47 8.93 -0.45
N THR A 27 4.08 7.99 0.41
CA THR A 27 3.83 8.24 1.84
C THR A 27 5.09 8.71 2.56
N GLN A 28 6.26 8.14 2.24
CA GLN A 28 7.55 8.58 2.79
C GLN A 28 7.96 9.97 2.30
N GLN A 29 7.70 10.30 1.03
CA GLN A 29 7.93 11.64 0.50
C GLN A 29 7.04 12.68 1.18
N ALA A 30 5.76 12.35 1.41
CA ALA A 30 4.84 13.20 2.15
C ALA A 30 5.31 13.42 3.60
N GLU A 31 5.78 12.36 4.27
CA GLU A 31 6.36 12.43 5.61
C GLU A 31 7.56 13.39 5.67
N ALA A 32 8.47 13.26 4.71
CA ALA A 32 9.65 14.12 4.64
C ALA A 32 9.26 15.59 4.49
N LEU A 33 8.29 15.90 3.62
CA LEU A 33 7.76 17.26 3.45
C LEU A 33 7.10 17.81 4.72
N MET A 34 6.45 16.97 5.53
CA MET A 34 5.86 17.39 6.81
C MET A 34 6.88 17.55 7.94
N ASN A 35 8.01 16.84 7.88
CA ASN A 35 9.09 16.96 8.85
C ASN A 35 10.00 18.15 8.56
N ASP A 36 10.23 18.45 7.29
CA ASP A 36 11.02 19.60 6.83
C ASP A 36 10.23 20.36 5.76
N PRO A 37 9.23 21.17 6.17
CA PRO A 37 8.41 21.92 5.24
C PRO A 37 9.25 22.98 4.53
N PRO A 38 9.05 23.18 3.20
CA PRO A 38 9.73 24.24 2.49
C PRO A 38 9.32 25.61 3.05
N SER A 39 10.13 26.65 2.79
CA SER A 39 9.90 28.01 3.30
C SER A 39 8.55 28.60 2.92
N GLU A 40 7.94 28.11 1.84
CA GLU A 40 6.62 28.50 1.34
C GLU A 40 5.46 27.79 2.08
N GLY A 41 5.77 26.87 2.99
CA GLY A 41 4.81 26.05 3.73
C GLY A 41 4.46 24.74 3.02
N LEU A 42 3.56 23.96 3.63
CA LEU A 42 3.16 22.67 3.06
C LEU A 42 2.33 22.82 1.78
N PRO A 43 2.58 22.02 0.74
CA PRO A 43 1.79 22.06 -0.49
C PRO A 43 0.31 21.79 -0.19
N PRO A 44 -0.64 22.63 -0.68
CA PRO A 44 -2.06 22.45 -0.39
C PRO A 44 -2.64 21.15 -0.98
N GLN A 45 -2.02 20.62 -2.04
CA GLN A 45 -2.40 19.34 -2.65
C GLN A 45 -1.95 18.13 -1.83
N LEU A 46 -1.03 18.29 -0.86
CA LEU A 46 -0.47 17.18 -0.09
C LEU A 46 -1.56 16.38 0.64
N ARG A 47 -2.54 17.07 1.25
CA ARG A 47 -3.69 16.43 1.89
C ARG A 47 -4.48 15.55 0.91
N ASN A 48 -4.78 16.09 -0.28
CA ASN A 48 -5.54 15.35 -1.29
C ASN A 48 -4.76 14.14 -1.79
N ASN A 49 -3.45 14.28 -1.96
CA ASN A 49 -2.57 13.17 -2.33
C ASN A 49 -2.58 12.07 -1.26
N LEU A 50 -2.46 12.44 0.02
CA LEU A 50 -2.56 11.49 1.14
C LEU A 50 -3.93 10.78 1.18
N ALA A 51 -5.02 11.52 1.03
CA ALA A 51 -6.36 10.94 0.99
C ALA A 51 -6.54 9.95 -0.19
N GLN A 52 -5.96 10.27 -1.35
CA GLN A 52 -5.95 9.38 -2.50
C GLN A 52 -5.13 8.12 -2.23
N LEU A 53 -3.92 8.24 -1.67
CA LEU A 53 -3.09 7.09 -1.30
C LEU A 53 -3.80 6.16 -0.32
N HIS A 54 -4.51 6.73 0.65
CA HIS A 54 -5.33 5.97 1.60
C HIS A 54 -6.44 5.19 0.88
N GLY A 55 -7.16 5.84 -0.04
CA GLY A 55 -8.19 5.20 -0.85
C GLY A 55 -7.64 4.09 -1.75
N ASP A 56 -6.50 4.33 -2.39
CA ASP A 56 -5.82 3.35 -3.26
C ASP A 56 -5.36 2.13 -2.46
N ALA A 57 -4.75 2.33 -1.28
CA ALA A 57 -4.33 1.24 -0.39
C ALA A 57 -5.52 0.39 0.09
N ASN A 58 -6.61 1.04 0.54
CA ASN A 58 -7.83 0.33 0.94
C ASN A 58 -8.45 -0.46 -0.21
N ARG A 59 -8.49 0.12 -1.42
CA ARG A 59 -8.98 -0.57 -2.60
C ARG A 59 -8.11 -1.78 -2.94
N LEU A 60 -6.79 -1.65 -2.85
CA LEU A 60 -5.86 -2.75 -3.13
C LEU A 60 -6.06 -3.92 -2.15
N LEU A 61 -6.25 -3.62 -0.87
CA LEU A 61 -6.57 -4.62 0.15
C LEU A 61 -7.88 -5.35 -0.17
N ALA A 62 -8.98 -4.59 -0.25
CA ALA A 62 -10.33 -5.15 -0.34
C ALA A 62 -10.62 -5.85 -1.67
N THR A 63 -10.07 -5.36 -2.79
CA THR A 63 -10.46 -5.84 -4.13
C THR A 63 -9.44 -6.77 -4.78
N ARG A 64 -8.17 -6.69 -4.38
CA ARG A 64 -7.10 -7.49 -4.99
C ARG A 64 -6.47 -8.46 -4.02
N ILE A 65 -6.00 -8.00 -2.86
CA ILE A 65 -5.27 -8.86 -1.92
C ILE A 65 -6.20 -9.89 -1.29
N ASP A 66 -7.40 -9.50 -0.88
CA ASP A 66 -8.36 -10.42 -0.26
C ASP A 66 -9.00 -11.40 -1.22
N ALA A 67 -9.06 -11.05 -2.50
CA ALA A 67 -9.57 -11.92 -3.55
C ALA A 67 -8.62 -13.07 -3.93
N ILE A 68 -7.36 -13.06 -3.47
CA ILE A 68 -6.37 -14.09 -3.82
C ILE A 68 -6.68 -15.40 -3.09
N LEU A 69 -7.15 -16.39 -3.88
CA LEU A 69 -7.39 -17.76 -3.45
C LEU A 69 -6.12 -18.60 -3.58
N THR A 70 -5.41 -18.81 -2.49
CA THR A 70 -4.23 -19.71 -2.45
C THR A 70 -4.61 -21.18 -2.24
N GLY A 71 -5.88 -21.46 -1.95
CA GLY A 71 -6.39 -22.80 -1.62
C GLY A 71 -6.19 -23.83 -2.73
N GLU A 72 -6.34 -23.40 -3.99
CA GLU A 72 -6.31 -24.25 -5.20
C GLU A 72 -4.92 -24.42 -5.82
N LEU A 73 -3.89 -23.85 -5.20
CA LEU A 73 -2.52 -23.94 -5.71
C LEU A 73 -1.94 -25.34 -5.45
N CYS A 74 -1.60 -26.05 -6.52
CA CYS A 74 -1.00 -27.39 -6.45
C CYS A 74 0.48 -27.37 -6.05
N SER A 75 1.16 -26.23 -6.20
CA SER A 75 2.55 -25.99 -5.78
C SER A 75 2.72 -24.51 -5.42
N GLY A 76 3.72 -24.14 -4.61
CA GLY A 76 3.95 -22.74 -4.21
C GLY A 76 2.87 -22.14 -3.28
N LYS A 77 1.95 -22.97 -2.79
CA LYS A 77 0.81 -22.55 -1.97
C LYS A 77 1.22 -21.82 -0.69
N GLU A 78 2.17 -22.38 0.04
CA GLU A 78 2.63 -21.80 1.31
C GLU A 78 3.36 -20.48 1.05
N ASP A 79 4.19 -20.40 0.01
CA ASP A 79 4.89 -19.17 -0.38
C ASP A 79 3.90 -18.08 -0.79
N ALA A 80 2.90 -18.40 -1.62
CA ALA A 80 1.85 -17.48 -2.01
C ALA A 80 1.00 -17.01 -0.81
N ARG A 81 0.72 -17.92 0.14
CA ARG A 81 -0.02 -17.59 1.36
C ARG A 81 0.79 -16.68 2.29
N ALA A 82 2.08 -16.98 2.46
CA ALA A 82 2.99 -16.16 3.24
C ALA A 82 3.11 -14.77 2.62
N LYS A 83 3.29 -14.68 1.30
CA LYS A 83 3.37 -13.42 0.58
C LYS A 83 2.07 -12.62 0.67
N ARG A 84 0.91 -13.26 0.48
CA ARG A 84 -0.39 -12.60 0.68
C ARG A 84 -0.50 -12.01 2.08
N LYS A 85 -0.14 -12.78 3.12
CA LYS A 85 -0.19 -12.32 4.52
C LYS A 85 0.75 -11.13 4.76
N GLU A 86 1.96 -11.16 4.19
CA GLU A 86 2.89 -10.03 4.25
C GLU A 86 2.30 -8.78 3.60
N LEU A 87 1.70 -8.91 2.42
CA LEU A 87 1.09 -7.79 1.70
C LEU A 87 -0.13 -7.23 2.43
N ILE A 88 -0.95 -8.06 3.08
CA ILE A 88 -2.04 -7.58 3.96
C ILE A 88 -1.46 -6.70 5.07
N ALA A 89 -0.51 -7.23 5.85
CA ALA A 89 0.07 -6.51 6.97
C ALA A 89 0.77 -5.20 6.55
N LEU A 90 1.47 -5.22 5.40
CA LEU A 90 2.07 -4.02 4.82
C LEU A 90 1.00 -2.99 4.44
N THR A 91 -0.10 -3.42 3.84
CA THR A 91 -1.17 -2.52 3.41
C THR A 91 -1.87 -1.88 4.60
N GLU A 92 -2.21 -2.66 5.63
CA GLU A 92 -2.79 -2.16 6.88
C GLU A 92 -1.87 -1.13 7.54
N THR A 93 -0.57 -1.45 7.63
CA THR A 93 0.43 -0.51 8.17
C THR A 93 0.49 0.80 7.36
N LEU A 94 0.42 0.72 6.03
CA LEU A 94 0.42 1.92 5.18
C LEU A 94 -0.86 2.74 5.34
N ILE A 95 -2.02 2.10 5.47
CA ILE A 95 -3.29 2.76 5.73
C ILE A 95 -3.22 3.58 7.03
N ASP A 96 -2.77 2.95 8.12
CA ASP A 96 -2.64 3.60 9.43
C ASP A 96 -1.64 4.77 9.40
N GLN A 97 -0.52 4.60 8.69
CA GLN A 97 0.47 5.64 8.50
C GLN A 97 -0.11 6.85 7.74
N ILE A 98 -0.80 6.60 6.63
CA ILE A 98 -1.40 7.66 5.82
C ILE A 98 -2.50 8.38 6.62
N GLU A 99 -3.31 7.65 7.39
CA GLU A 99 -4.33 8.27 8.26
C GLU A 99 -3.69 9.19 9.31
N THR A 100 -2.60 8.73 9.94
CA THR A 100 -1.83 9.53 10.91
C THR A 100 -1.25 10.78 10.26
N GLN A 101 -0.74 10.65 9.03
CA GLN A 101 -0.20 11.76 8.25
C GLN A 101 -1.26 12.80 7.88
N VAL A 102 -2.46 12.38 7.47
CA VAL A 102 -3.58 13.28 7.20
C VAL A 102 -3.97 14.05 8.47
N LYS A 103 -4.08 13.37 9.61
CA LYS A 103 -4.40 14.01 10.91
C LYS A 103 -3.33 15.03 11.28
N ARG A 104 -2.05 14.70 11.10
CA ARG A 104 -0.93 15.61 11.36
C ARG A 104 -0.96 16.82 10.43
N PHE A 105 -1.16 16.62 9.12
CA PHE A 105 -1.29 17.71 8.16
C PHE A 105 -2.39 18.70 8.57
N ASP A 106 -3.54 18.19 9.01
CA ASP A 106 -4.68 19.00 9.43
C ASP A 106 -4.39 19.83 10.69
N GLN A 107 -3.52 19.34 11.58
CA GLN A 107 -3.08 20.06 12.77
C GLN A 107 -1.98 21.10 12.50
N LEU A 108 -1.21 20.92 11.43
CA LEU A 108 -0.15 21.85 11.00
C LEU A 108 -0.71 23.06 10.24
N LYS A 109 -1.98 23.01 9.84
CA LYS A 109 -2.64 24.13 9.16
C LYS A 109 -2.97 25.22 10.20
N PRO A 110 -2.42 26.45 10.05
CA PRO A 110 -2.71 27.56 10.95
C PRO A 110 -4.15 28.07 10.81
#